data_AF-A0A921ZQ99-F1
#
_entry.id   AF-A0A921ZQ99-F1
#
_cell.length_a   1.000
_cell.length_b   1.000
_cell.length_c   1.000
_cell.angle_alpha   90.00
_cell.angle_beta   90.00
_cell.angle_gamma   90.00
#
_symmetry.space_group_name_H-M   'P 1'
#
loop_
_entity.id
_entity.type
_entity.pdbx_description
1 polymer ?
#
loop_
_entity_poly.entity_id
_entity_poly.type
_entity_poly.pdbx_seq_one_letter_code
_entity_poly.pdbx_strand_id
1 'polypeptide(L)'
;MTAAVLTRCRVSSEQLDLLLSFMEDHPDFAAGKQSIYSRFSSCKLWRLLAERLNAVAAGSGGAHKSPDKWCRYWADIKYKARKKSAAGGALGDLSSAEERLQNIFNNGGRDSELLL
;
A
#
# COMPACT_ATOMS: atom_id res chain seq x y z
N MET A 1 11.04 -14.15 -32.80
CA MET A 1 10.35 -13.11 -32.00
C MET A 1 9.89 -13.78 -30.71
N THR A 2 10.68 -13.67 -29.63
CA THR A 2 10.32 -14.30 -28.35
C THR A 2 9.24 -13.46 -27.67
N ALA A 3 8.07 -14.07 -27.45
CA ALA A 3 7.02 -13.48 -26.65
C ALA A 3 7.59 -13.26 -25.24
N ALA A 4 7.78 -11.99 -24.86
CA ALA A 4 8.13 -11.64 -23.50
C ALA A 4 6.98 -12.11 -22.61
N VAL A 5 7.17 -13.27 -21.97
CA VAL A 5 6.38 -13.67 -20.81
C VAL A 5 6.52 -12.50 -19.85
N LEU A 6 5.47 -11.68 -19.74
CA LEU A 6 5.37 -10.62 -18.74
C LEU A 6 5.33 -11.34 -17.39
N THR A 7 6.49 -11.75 -16.91
CA THR A 7 6.68 -12.28 -15.57
C THR A 7 6.15 -11.19 -14.66
N ARG A 8 5.06 -11.53 -13.96
CA ARG A 8 4.41 -10.61 -13.03
C ARG A 8 5.39 -10.45 -11.87
N CYS A 9 6.31 -9.48 -11.96
CA CYS A 9 7.33 -9.29 -10.93
C CYS A 9 6.64 -9.11 -9.58
N ARG A 10 7.02 -9.98 -8.64
CA ARG A 10 6.53 -9.92 -7.27
C ARG A 10 7.11 -8.68 -6.61
N VAL A 11 6.30 -8.03 -5.79
CA VAL A 11 6.78 -6.95 -4.92
C VAL A 11 7.69 -7.61 -3.90
N SER A 12 8.93 -7.12 -3.76
CA SER A 12 9.89 -7.65 -2.79
C SER A 12 9.50 -7.23 -1.37
N SER A 13 10.06 -7.90 -0.36
CA SER A 13 9.85 -7.56 1.05
C SER A 13 10.28 -6.12 1.36
N GLU A 14 11.41 -5.68 0.82
CA GLU A 14 11.93 -4.31 1.01
C GLU A 14 10.99 -3.26 0.40
N GLN A 15 10.44 -3.52 -0.79
CA GLN A 15 9.45 -2.63 -1.40
C GLN A 15 8.17 -2.57 -0.58
N LEU A 16 7.73 -3.71 -0.03
CA LEU A 16 6.56 -3.75 0.83
C LEU A 16 6.81 -2.95 2.12
N ASP A 17 7.96 -3.13 2.76
CA ASP A 17 8.31 -2.42 3.99
C ASP A 17 8.40 -0.90 3.77
N LEU A 18 9.01 -0.46 2.67
CA LEU A 18 9.06 0.96 2.29
C LEU A 18 7.65 1.52 2.02
N LEU A 19 6.81 0.75 1.31
CA LEU A 19 5.41 1.13 1.05
C LEU A 19 4.65 1.33 2.37
N LEU A 20 4.77 0.40 3.32
CA LEU A 20 4.08 0.47 4.60
C LEU A 20 4.56 1.65 5.43
N SER A 21 5.87 1.84 5.56
CA SER A 21 6.46 2.94 6.30
C SER A 21 6.01 4.30 5.75
N PHE A 22 5.99 4.46 4.42
CA PHE A 22 5.50 5.69 3.79
C PHE A 22 4.02 5.96 4.10
N MET A 23 3.19 4.92 4.13
CA MET A 23 1.75 5.04 4.43
C MET A 23 1.49 5.35 5.90
N GLU A 24 2.30 4.84 6.81
CA GLU A 24 2.26 5.18 8.24
C GLU A 24 2.61 6.65 8.49
N ASP A 25 3.62 7.17 7.79
CA ASP A 25 4.01 8.58 7.86
C ASP A 25 2.94 9.53 7.26
N HIS A 26 2.03 9.02 6.42
CA HIS A 26 1.03 9.80 5.69
C HIS A 26 -0.38 9.17 5.82
N PRO A 27 -0.97 9.14 7.02
CA PRO A 27 -2.21 8.39 7.28
C PRO A 27 -3.40 8.86 6.44
N ASP A 28 -3.55 10.17 6.19
CA ASP A 28 -4.64 10.71 5.38
C ASP A 28 -4.50 10.35 3.89
N PHE A 29 -3.26 10.31 3.39
CA PHE A 29 -2.96 9.84 2.04
C PHE A 29 -3.22 8.34 1.91
N ALA A 30 -2.80 7.55 2.90
CA ALA A 30 -3.02 6.12 2.96
C ALA A 30 -4.52 5.74 2.99
N ALA A 31 -5.30 6.49 3.75
CA ALA A 31 -6.76 6.37 3.84
C ALA A 31 -7.45 6.77 2.53
N GLY A 32 -6.82 7.61 1.71
CA GLY A 32 -7.43 8.19 0.51
C GLY A 32 -8.38 9.35 0.83
N LYS A 33 -8.24 9.97 2.01
CA LYS A 33 -9.00 11.15 2.42
C LYS A 33 -8.51 12.35 1.59
N GLN A 34 -9.30 12.75 0.60
CA GLN A 34 -8.96 13.87 -0.31
C GLN A 34 -9.17 15.26 0.33
N SER A 35 -9.78 15.38 1.52
CA SER A 35 -10.05 16.72 2.08
C SER A 35 -8.77 17.44 2.54
N ILE A 36 -7.75 16.70 2.97
CA ILE A 36 -6.45 17.27 3.39
C ILE A 36 -5.48 17.31 2.20
N TYR A 37 -5.62 16.40 1.23
CA TYR A 37 -4.83 16.37 0.00
C TYR A 37 -5.67 16.61 -1.25
N SER A 38 -5.37 17.70 -1.96
CA SER A 38 -5.86 17.87 -3.33
C SER A 38 -5.48 16.66 -4.19
N ARG A 39 -6.31 16.35 -5.21
CA ARG A 39 -6.00 15.33 -6.23
C ARG A 39 -4.57 15.48 -6.78
N PHE A 40 -4.14 16.73 -6.98
CA PHE A 40 -2.79 17.05 -7.44
C PHE A 40 -1.70 16.66 -6.43
N SER A 41 -1.92 16.92 -5.14
CA SER A 41 -1.02 16.51 -4.06
C SER A 41 -0.92 14.98 -3.97
N SER A 42 -2.04 14.26 -4.05
CA SER A 42 -2.03 12.79 -4.07
C SER A 42 -1.26 12.22 -5.27
N CYS A 43 -1.40 12.81 -6.47
CA CYS A 43 -0.61 12.41 -7.64
C CYS A 43 0.89 12.65 -7.46
N LYS A 44 1.30 13.71 -6.76
CA LYS A 44 2.71 13.95 -6.42
C LYS A 44 3.25 12.89 -5.46
N LEU A 45 2.50 12.56 -4.40
CA LEU A 45 2.90 11.54 -3.43
C LEU A 45 3.04 10.16 -4.08
N TRP A 46 2.09 9.77 -4.94
CA TRP A 46 2.20 8.52 -5.69
C TRP A 46 3.40 8.49 -6.64
N ARG A 47 3.75 9.61 -7.28
CA ARG A 47 4.95 9.69 -8.13
C ARG A 47 6.23 9.52 -7.32
N LEU A 48 6.36 10.24 -6.21
CA LEU A 48 7.50 10.15 -5.30
C LEU A 48 7.67 8.74 -4.75
N LEU A 49 6.58 8.14 -4.28
CA LEU A 49 6.61 6.79 -3.73
C LEU A 49 6.98 5.75 -4.80
N ALA A 50 6.44 5.87 -6.01
CA ALA A 50 6.76 4.96 -7.12
C ALA A 50 8.25 5.01 -7.49
N GLU A 51 8.84 6.21 -7.50
CA GLU A 51 10.28 6.40 -7.75
C GLU A 51 11.12 5.66 -6.70
N ARG A 52 10.82 5.85 -5.41
CA ARG A 52 11.52 5.17 -4.31
C ARG A 52 11.38 3.65 -4.38
N LEU A 53 10.17 3.14 -4.61
CA LEU A 53 9.92 1.70 -4.71
C LEU A 53 10.64 1.07 -5.92
N ASN A 54 10.65 1.76 -7.05
CA ASN A 54 11.34 1.28 -8.25
C ASN A 54 12.86 1.38 -8.10
N ALA A 55 13.40 2.34 -7.35
CA ALA A 55 14.83 2.41 -7.06
C ALA A 55 15.30 1.20 -6.23
N VAL A 56 14.52 0.80 -5.21
CA VAL A 56 14.79 -0.38 -4.38
C VAL A 56 14.68 -1.70 -5.18
N ALA A 57 13.86 -1.73 -6.24
CA ALA A 57 13.74 -2.90 -7.09
C ALA A 57 15.04 -3.27 -7.82
N ALA A 58 15.89 -2.29 -8.13
CA ALA A 58 17.16 -2.52 -8.83
C ALA A 58 18.13 -3.41 -8.02
N GLY A 59 18.10 -3.33 -6.69
CA GLY A 59 18.93 -4.14 -5.80
C GLY A 59 18.31 -5.49 -5.42
N SER A 60 16.98 -5.58 -5.35
CA SER A 60 16.26 -6.76 -4.82
C SER A 60 15.58 -7.64 -5.88
N GLY A 61 15.63 -7.25 -7.16
CA GLY A 61 14.84 -7.91 -8.22
C GLY A 61 13.33 -7.69 -8.07
N GLY A 62 12.94 -6.62 -7.39
CA GLY A 62 11.56 -6.26 -7.08
C GLY A 62 10.74 -5.81 -8.29
N ALA A 63 9.49 -5.45 -8.06
CA ALA A 63 8.57 -5.03 -9.11
C ALA A 63 8.80 -3.58 -9.54
N HIS A 64 8.91 -3.32 -10.85
CA HIS A 64 8.78 -1.97 -11.39
C HIS A 64 7.34 -1.68 -11.79
N LYS A 65 6.77 -0.59 -11.26
CA LYS A 65 5.39 -0.20 -11.56
C LYS A 65 5.28 1.33 -11.72
N SER A 66 4.31 1.76 -12.53
CA SER A 66 3.93 3.18 -12.59
C SER A 66 3.21 3.61 -11.30
N PRO A 67 3.10 4.93 -11.03
CA PRO A 67 2.37 5.44 -9.87
C PRO A 67 0.95 4.90 -9.74
N ASP A 68 0.19 4.85 -10.85
CA ASP A 68 -1.18 4.32 -10.86
C ASP A 68 -1.26 2.84 -10.51
N LYS A 69 -0.25 2.06 -10.92
CA LYS A 69 -0.16 0.63 -10.61
C LYS A 69 0.21 0.39 -9.15
N TRP A 70 1.03 1.25 -8.55
CA TRP A 70 1.29 1.23 -7.10
C TRP A 70 0.04 1.63 -6.30
N CYS A 71 -0.70 2.65 -6.76
CA CYS A 71 -1.98 3.03 -6.17
C CYS A 71 -2.99 1.88 -6.18
N ARG A 72 -3.12 1.17 -7.31
CA ARG A 72 -3.99 -0.02 -7.40
C ARG A 72 -3.51 -1.15 -6.50
N TYR A 73 -2.20 -1.40 -6.45
CA TYR A 73 -1.63 -2.41 -5.55
C TYR A 73 -1.96 -2.13 -4.08
N TRP A 74 -1.88 -0.87 -3.65
CA TRP A 74 -2.29 -0.46 -2.31
C TRP A 74 -3.78 -0.70 -2.04
N ALA A 75 -4.65 -0.38 -3.01
CA ALA A 75 -6.08 -0.68 -2.91
C ALA A 75 -6.36 -2.19 -2.79
N ASP A 76 -5.63 -3.02 -3.56
CA ASP A 76 -5.75 -4.47 -3.50
C ASP A 76 -5.31 -5.04 -2.14
N ILE A 77 -4.20 -4.52 -1.57
CA ILE A 77 -3.75 -4.89 -0.23
C ILE A 77 -4.81 -4.53 0.82
N LYS A 78 -5.35 -3.31 0.75
CA LYS A 78 -6.47 -2.84 1.59
C LYS A 78 -7.66 -3.79 1.54
N TYR A 79 -8.09 -4.13 0.33
CA TYR A 79 -9.24 -5.01 0.13
C TYR A 79 -9.00 -6.40 0.72
N LYS A 80 -7.82 -6.99 0.46
CA LYS A 80 -7.45 -8.30 1.00
C LYS A 80 -7.40 -8.32 2.52
N ALA A 81 -6.84 -7.28 3.15
CA ALA A 81 -6.80 -7.15 4.59
C ALA A 81 -8.21 -7.09 5.19
N ARG A 82 -9.08 -6.22 4.66
CA ARG A 82 -10.48 -6.09 5.11
C ARG A 82 -11.30 -7.37 4.91
N LYS A 83 -11.14 -8.04 3.76
CA LYS A 83 -11.84 -9.30 3.46
C LYS A 83 -11.42 -10.43 4.41
N LYS A 84 -10.13 -10.51 4.77
CA LYS A 84 -9.64 -11.47 5.77
C LYS A 84 -10.25 -11.19 7.16
N SER A 85 -10.34 -9.93 7.58
CA SER A 85 -10.96 -9.54 8.85
C SER A 85 -12.46 -9.86 8.93
N ALA A 86 -13.20 -9.70 7.83
CA ALA A 86 -14.63 -9.98 7.77
C ALA A 86 -14.98 -11.48 7.74
N ALA A 87 -14.04 -12.35 7.37
CA ALA A 87 -14.26 -13.79 7.24
C ALA A 87 -14.07 -14.58 8.55
N GLY A 88 -13.86 -13.91 9.69
CA GLY A 88 -13.69 -14.57 10.99
C GLY A 88 -12.41 -15.41 11.11
N GLY A 89 -11.43 -15.20 10.22
CA GLY A 89 -10.15 -15.91 10.28
C GLY A 89 -9.37 -15.49 11.52
N ALA A 90 -9.36 -16.36 12.53
CA ALA A 90 -8.48 -16.23 13.69
C ALA A 90 -7.02 -16.13 13.23
N LEU A 91 -6.31 -15.20 13.89
CA LEU A 91 -4.90 -14.87 13.75
C LEU A 91 -4.01 -16.11 13.91
N GLY A 92 -3.75 -16.81 12.81
CA GLY A 92 -2.63 -17.72 12.70
C GLY A 92 -1.48 -16.98 12.06
N ASP A 93 -0.60 -16.42 12.89
CA ASP A 93 0.72 -15.91 12.50
C ASP A 93 0.67 -14.75 11.47
N LEU A 94 0.25 -13.56 11.91
CA LEU A 94 0.42 -12.37 11.06
C LEU A 94 1.91 -12.02 11.02
N SER A 95 2.50 -12.14 9.83
CA SER A 95 3.80 -11.54 9.55
C SER A 95 3.75 -10.05 9.95
N SER A 96 4.84 -9.51 10.48
CA SER A 96 4.96 -8.10 10.90
C SER A 96 4.39 -7.09 9.89
N ALA A 97 4.46 -7.39 8.59
CA ALA A 97 3.86 -6.57 7.53
C ALA A 97 2.31 -6.53 7.55
N GLU A 98 1.65 -7.63 7.91
CA GLU A 98 0.18 -7.70 8.01
C GLU A 98 -0.35 -6.97 9.25
N GLU A 99 0.38 -6.99 10.37
CA GLU A 99 0.03 -6.20 11.57
C GLU A 99 0.11 -4.69 11.30
N ARG A 100 1.19 -4.24 10.65
CA ARG A 100 1.36 -2.83 10.24
C ARG A 100 0.22 -2.36 9.33
N LEU A 101 -0.17 -3.20 8.38
CA LEU A 101 -1.33 -2.93 7.51
C LEU A 101 -2.61 -2.69 8.31
N GLN A 102 -2.91 -3.55 9.28
CA GLN A 102 -4.10 -3.39 10.12
C GLN A 102 -4.05 -2.07 10.91
N ASN A 103 -2.90 -1.70 11.46
CA ASN A 103 -2.75 -0.47 12.23
C ASN A 103 -2.99 0.79 11.38
N ILE A 104 -2.47 0.83 10.14
CA ILE A 104 -2.73 1.93 9.19
C ILE A 104 -4.22 2.08 8.91
N PHE A 105 -4.96 0.96 8.78
CA PHE A 105 -6.40 1.00 8.50
C PHE A 105 -7.24 1.37 9.72
N ASN A 106 -6.83 0.95 10.91
CA ASN A 106 -7.55 1.24 12.15
C ASN A 106 -7.40 2.72 12.56
N ASN A 107 -6.21 3.31 12.37
CA ASN A 107 -5.99 4.74 12.61
C ASN A 107 -6.73 5.63 11.60
N GLY A 108 -6.86 5.20 10.34
CA GLY A 108 -7.59 5.99 9.34
C GLY A 108 -9.12 6.08 9.52
N GLY A 109 -9.71 5.20 10.34
CA GLY A 109 -11.16 5.07 10.52
C GLY A 109 -11.73 5.68 11.81
N ARG A 110 -10.90 6.04 12.79
CA ARG A 110 -11.36 6.43 14.14
C ARG A 110 -12.00 7.81 14.25
N ASP A 111 -11.89 8.68 13.24
CA ASP A 111 -12.55 10.00 13.26
C ASP A 111 -14.02 9.97 12.85
N SER A 112 -14.58 8.80 12.51
CA SER A 112 -16.00 8.70 12.08
C SER A 112 -16.97 8.44 13.26
N GLU A 113 -16.46 8.24 14.48
CA GLU A 113 -17.27 7.83 15.64
C GLU A 113 -17.26 8.85 16.80
N LEU A 114 -16.78 10.08 16.57
CA LEU A 114 -16.82 11.18 17.55
C LEU A 114 -17.69 12.37 17.10
N LEU A 115 -18.75 12.09 16.34
CA LEU A 115 -19.86 13.02 16.11
C LEU A 115 -21.20 12.29 16.30
N LEU A 116 -21.46 11.87 17.54
CA LEU A 116 -22.82 11.70 18.07
C LEU A 116 -22.91 12.46 19.39
#